data_AF-A0A4Q5ZZ07-F1
#
_entry.id   AF-A0A4Q5ZZ07-F1
#
_cell.length_a   1.000
_cell.length_b   1.000
_cell.length_c   1.000
_cell.angle_alpha   90.00
_cell.angle_beta   90.00
_cell.angle_gamma   90.00
#
_symmetry.space_group_name_H-M   'P 1'
#
loop_
_entity.id
_entity.type
_entity.pdbx_description
1 polymer ?
#
loop_
_entity_poly.entity_id
_entity_poly.type
_entity_poly.pdbx_seq_one_letter_code
_entity_poly.pdbx_strand_id
1 'polypeptide(L)'
;PDLITRFRLKEDWFFDRNLGRMVVRIIGIAPLLDKYNEESQQYMFSYPMFWLHYPELREVLARYEVFNPENEVARMTWDEFFENRYFASYIIKTSNPFDATLATMGLQGTDALYEGQRISEEIFNKEHDMWVY
;
A
#
# COMPACT_ATOMS: atom_id res chain seq x y z
N PRO A 1 11.62 -13.78 -13.42
CA PRO A 1 11.58 -12.43 -12.81
C PRO A 1 10.22 -11.75 -12.97
N ASP A 2 9.49 -12.06 -14.04
CA ASP A 2 8.23 -11.39 -14.46
C ASP A 2 6.97 -11.77 -13.66
N LEU A 3 7.09 -12.52 -12.55
CA LEU A 3 5.95 -13.01 -11.78
C LEU A 3 5.58 -12.13 -10.57
N ILE A 4 6.41 -11.14 -10.24
CA ILE A 4 6.16 -10.19 -9.15
C ILE A 4 5.72 -8.87 -9.78
N THR A 5 4.40 -8.70 -9.90
CA THR A 5 3.81 -7.52 -10.54
C THR A 5 3.46 -6.43 -9.53
N ARG A 6 3.21 -6.81 -8.27
CA ARG A 6 2.60 -5.94 -7.27
C ARG A 6 3.22 -6.14 -5.89
N PHE A 7 3.12 -5.11 -5.07
CA PHE A 7 3.49 -5.15 -3.66
C PHE A 7 2.28 -4.89 -2.78
N ARG A 8 2.29 -5.49 -1.60
CA ARG A 8 1.35 -5.20 -0.53
C ARG A 8 2.08 -4.44 0.57
N LEU A 9 1.50 -3.32 0.98
CA LEU A 9 2.02 -2.49 2.06
C LEU A 9 1.14 -2.66 3.30
N LYS A 10 1.79 -2.69 4.46
CA LYS A 10 1.12 -2.56 5.76
C LYS A 10 1.47 -1.20 6.32
N GLU A 11 0.46 -0.36 6.48
CA GLU A 11 0.60 1.03 6.89
C GLU A 11 -0.13 1.27 8.21
N ASP A 12 0.43 2.15 9.01
CA ASP A 12 -0.20 2.71 10.20
C ASP A 12 -0.50 4.18 9.94
N TRP A 13 -1.76 4.55 10.11
CA TRP A 13 -2.29 5.88 9.86
C TRP A 13 -2.70 6.46 11.21
N PHE A 14 -1.94 7.43 11.70
CA PHE A 14 -2.18 8.03 13.00
C PHE A 14 -2.09 9.55 12.93
N PHE A 15 -2.83 10.22 13.81
CA PHE A 15 -2.78 11.67 13.93
C PHE A 15 -1.63 12.08 14.85
N ASP A 16 -0.64 12.81 14.31
CA ASP A 16 0.42 13.38 15.11
C ASP A 16 -0.02 14.76 15.64
N ARG A 17 -0.30 14.82 16.95
CA ARG A 17 -0.73 16.06 17.63
C ARG A 17 0.30 17.18 17.54
N ASN A 18 1.59 16.86 17.40
CA ASN A 18 2.64 17.88 17.33
C ASN A 18 2.72 18.49 15.93
N LEU A 19 2.49 17.69 14.88
CA LEU A 19 2.48 18.15 13.49
C LEU A 19 1.10 18.65 13.04
N GLY A 20 0.05 18.37 13.82
CA GLY A 20 -1.34 18.73 13.53
C GLY A 20 -1.92 18.02 12.31
N ARG A 21 -1.31 16.93 11.83
CA ARG A 21 -1.73 16.26 10.58
C ARG A 21 -1.73 14.74 10.73
N MET A 22 -2.44 14.07 9.83
CA MET A 22 -2.32 12.62 9.69
C MET A 22 -0.94 12.27 9.13
N VAL A 23 -0.29 11.30 9.79
CA VAL A 23 1.00 10.76 9.37
C VAL A 23 0.80 9.30 8.99
N VAL A 24 1.38 8.93 7.85
CA VAL A 24 1.41 7.56 7.38
C VAL A 24 2.77 6.97 7.67
N ARG A 25 2.79 5.80 8.31
CA ARG A 25 4.01 5.04 8.55
C ARG A 25 3.91 3.67 7.92
N ILE A 26 4.81 3.36 7.00
CA ILE A 26 4.92 2.02 6.42
C ILE A 26 5.64 1.12 7.44
N ILE A 27 4.98 0.03 7.85
CA ILE A 27 5.53 -0.95 8.80
C ILE A 27 6.22 -2.08 8.05
N GLY A 28 5.60 -2.53 6.95
CA GLY A 28 6.12 -3.65 6.18
C GLY A 28 5.68 -3.66 4.73
N ILE A 29 6.49 -4.32 3.91
CA ILE A 29 6.28 -4.51 2.48
C ILE A 29 6.36 -6.00 2.17
N ALA A 30 5.48 -6.47 1.29
CA ALA A 30 5.44 -7.86 0.85
C ALA A 30 5.30 -7.94 -0.68
N PRO A 31 6.20 -8.62 -1.40
CA PRO A 31 5.99 -8.92 -2.81
C PRO A 31 4.82 -9.89 -2.98
N LEU A 32 3.98 -9.63 -3.97
CA LEU A 32 2.89 -10.51 -4.37
C LEU A 32 3.34 -11.40 -5.52
N LEU A 33 3.08 -12.69 -5.41
CA LEU A 33 3.26 -13.64 -6.51
C LEU A 33 1.90 -13.92 -7.16
N ASP A 34 1.83 -13.70 -8.47
CA ASP A 34 0.64 -14.01 -9.26
C ASP A 34 0.60 -15.51 -9.57
N LYS A 35 -0.48 -16.20 -9.19
CA LYS A 35 -0.71 -17.60 -9.53
C LYS A 35 -1.60 -17.69 -10.77
N TYR A 36 -1.08 -18.36 -11.78
CA TYR A 36 -1.79 -18.69 -13.02
C TYR A 36 -2.21 -20.15 -13.01
N ASN A 37 -3.34 -20.45 -13.67
CA ASN A 37 -3.72 -21.83 -13.94
C ASN A 37 -2.79 -22.43 -15.01
N GLU A 38 -2.23 -23.61 -14.74
CA GLU A 38 -1.26 -24.27 -15.62
C GLU A 38 -1.85 -24.57 -17.01
N GLU A 39 -3.14 -24.91 -17.09
CA GLU A 39 -3.81 -25.27 -18.35
C GLU A 39 -4.31 -24.04 -19.12
N SER A 40 -5.00 -23.11 -18.45
CA SER A 40 -5.68 -21.99 -19.13
C SER A 40 -4.83 -20.71 -19.21
N GLN A 41 -3.66 -20.67 -18.56
CA GLN A 41 -2.84 -19.47 -18.38
C GLN A 41 -3.62 -18.26 -17.82
N GLN A 42 -4.76 -18.51 -17.18
CA GLN A 42 -5.62 -17.48 -16.64
C GLN A 42 -5.15 -17.13 -15.22
N TYR A 43 -5.11 -15.84 -14.93
CA TYR A 43 -4.85 -15.33 -13.59
C TYR A 43 -5.92 -15.84 -12.61
N MET A 44 -5.47 -16.42 -11.48
CA MET A 44 -6.37 -16.89 -10.42
C MET A 44 -6.37 -15.91 -9.24
N PHE A 45 -5.22 -15.78 -8.58
CA PHE A 45 -5.07 -14.92 -7.41
C PHE A 45 -3.60 -14.57 -7.17
N SER A 46 -3.36 -13.46 -6.50
CA SER A 46 -2.05 -13.10 -5.96
C SER A 46 -1.98 -13.35 -4.46
N TYR A 47 -0.85 -13.83 -3.97
CA TYR A 47 -0.62 -13.99 -2.53
C TYR A 47 0.72 -13.38 -2.08
N PRO A 48 0.80 -12.84 -0.85
CA PRO A 48 2.05 -12.32 -0.31
C PRO A 48 3.03 -13.48 -0.04
N MET A 49 4.26 -13.32 -0.49
CA MET A 49 5.29 -14.34 -0.27
C MET A 49 5.85 -14.28 1.15
N PHE A 50 6.36 -13.10 1.55
CA PHE A 50 6.90 -12.84 2.87
C PHE A 50 6.79 -11.35 3.19
N TRP A 51 6.81 -11.01 4.47
CA TRP A 51 6.80 -9.63 4.94
C TRP A 51 8.21 -9.19 5.31
N LEU A 52 8.64 -8.06 4.78
CA LEU A 52 9.87 -7.37 5.17
C LEU A 52 9.53 -6.22 6.11
N HIS A 53 10.35 -6.03 7.14
CA HIS A 53 10.23 -4.89 8.04
C HIS A 53 10.74 -3.64 7.33
N TYR A 54 9.85 -2.66 7.09
CA TYR A 54 10.16 -1.51 6.25
C TYR A 54 11.26 -0.59 6.83
N PRO A 55 11.24 -0.21 8.14
CA PRO A 55 12.34 0.51 8.78
C PRO A 55 13.76 -0.01 8.50
N GLU A 56 13.97 -1.33 8.53
CA GLU A 56 15.28 -1.93 8.24
C GLU A 56 15.62 -1.85 6.74
N LEU A 57 14.60 -1.86 5.88
CA LEU A 57 14.75 -1.79 4.43
C LEU A 57 15.10 -0.37 3.95
N ARG A 58 14.78 0.67 4.72
CA ARG A 58 15.00 2.08 4.32
C ARG A 58 16.45 2.37 3.94
N GLU A 59 17.42 1.89 4.71
CA GLU A 59 18.83 2.09 4.41
C GLU A 59 19.26 1.46 3.08
N VAL A 60 18.61 0.35 2.71
CA VAL A 60 18.85 -0.32 1.44
C VAL A 60 18.18 0.45 0.31
N LEU A 61 16.90 0.81 0.48
CA LEU A 61 16.12 1.56 -0.52
C LEU A 61 16.71 2.94 -0.83
N ALA A 62 17.29 3.61 0.16
CA ALA A 62 17.96 4.90 -0.02
C ALA A 62 19.21 4.83 -0.92
N ARG A 63 19.80 3.63 -1.12
CA ARG A 63 20.99 3.45 -1.96
C ARG A 63 20.66 3.20 -3.43
N TYR A 64 19.40 2.90 -3.74
CA TYR A 64 18.97 2.56 -5.10
C TYR A 64 18.03 3.65 -5.63
N GLU A 65 18.30 4.08 -6.86
CA GLU A 65 17.49 5.06 -7.56
C GLU A 65 16.30 4.39 -8.25
N VAL A 66 15.16 5.07 -8.26
CA VAL A 66 13.98 4.69 -9.04
C VAL A 66 14.20 5.12 -10.48
N PHE A 67 13.98 4.20 -11.41
CA PHE A 67 14.02 4.54 -12.83
C PHE A 67 12.78 5.36 -13.21
N ASN A 68 12.99 6.60 -13.65
CA ASN A 68 11.93 7.45 -14.19
C ASN A 68 12.14 7.67 -15.70
N PRO A 69 11.32 7.04 -16.57
CA PRO A 69 11.48 7.17 -18.03
C PRO A 69 11.15 8.57 -18.56
N GLU A 70 10.38 9.37 -17.82
CA GLU A 70 9.92 10.70 -18.26
C GLU A 70 10.84 11.85 -17.80
N ASN A 71 11.74 11.59 -16.84
CA ASN A 71 12.60 12.64 -16.28
C ASN A 71 13.95 12.06 -15.81
N GLU A 72 14.99 12.26 -16.62
CA GLU A 72 16.37 11.81 -16.34
C GLU A 72 17.13 12.74 -15.38
N VAL A 73 16.58 13.93 -15.06
CA VAL A 73 17.27 14.96 -14.25
C VAL A 73 16.93 14.81 -12.77
N ALA A 74 15.68 14.49 -12.44
CA ALA A 74 15.25 14.29 -11.06
C ALA A 74 15.52 12.85 -10.62
N ARG A 75 16.67 12.64 -9.98
CA ARG A 75 17.00 11.37 -9.34
C ARG A 75 16.24 11.26 -8.02
N MET A 76 15.50 10.18 -7.85
CA MET A 76 14.74 9.88 -6.65
C MET A 76 15.14 8.49 -6.16
N THR A 77 15.35 8.34 -4.85
CA THR A 77 15.62 7.04 -4.26
C THR A 77 14.34 6.25 -4.02
N TRP A 78 14.44 4.92 -3.87
CA TRP A 78 13.26 4.12 -3.52
C TRP A 78 12.69 4.51 -2.15
N ASP A 79 13.52 4.96 -1.20
CA ASP A 79 13.04 5.45 0.11
C ASP A 79 12.14 6.68 -0.08
N GLU A 80 12.60 7.68 -0.82
CA GLU A 80 11.82 8.89 -1.12
C GLU A 80 10.53 8.57 -1.89
N PHE A 81 10.57 7.60 -2.81
CA PHE A 81 9.40 7.17 -3.56
C PHE A 81 8.29 6.63 -2.66
N PHE A 82 8.64 5.77 -1.71
CA PHE A 82 7.67 5.19 -0.78
C PHE A 82 7.23 6.18 0.29
N GLU A 83 8.14 6.98 0.85
CA GLU A 83 7.82 7.98 1.88
C GLU A 83 6.92 9.09 1.34
N ASN A 84 7.16 9.57 0.12
CA ASN A 84 6.30 10.56 -0.54
C ASN A 84 5.05 9.95 -1.20
N ARG A 85 4.88 8.63 -1.11
CA ARG A 85 3.76 7.88 -1.68
C ARG A 85 3.56 8.12 -3.18
N TYR A 86 4.64 8.11 -3.97
CA TYR A 86 4.56 8.25 -5.42
C TYR A 86 4.07 6.98 -6.13
N PHE A 87 3.07 6.29 -5.57
CA PHE A 87 2.49 5.07 -6.10
C PHE A 87 0.96 5.09 -6.00
N ALA A 88 0.30 4.38 -6.92
CA ALA A 88 -1.12 4.13 -6.83
C ALA A 88 -1.38 2.92 -5.92
N SER A 89 -2.35 3.04 -5.01
CA SER A 89 -2.74 1.98 -4.08
C SER A 89 -4.24 1.93 -3.87
N TYR A 90 -4.74 0.77 -3.45
CA TYR A 90 -6.12 0.59 -3.00
C TYR A 90 -6.13 -0.23 -1.70
N ILE A 91 -7.11 0.06 -0.84
CA ILE A 91 -7.24 -0.58 0.47
C ILE A 91 -7.91 -1.95 0.28
N ILE A 92 -7.30 -3.00 0.84
CA ILE A 92 -7.84 -4.38 0.81
C ILE A 92 -8.31 -4.87 2.17
N LYS A 93 -7.86 -4.22 3.24
CA LYS A 93 -8.09 -4.58 4.63
C LYS A 93 -7.78 -3.37 5.49
N THR A 94 -8.64 -3.13 6.47
CA THR A 94 -8.41 -2.19 7.56
C THR A 94 -8.34 -2.95 8.89
N SER A 95 -7.91 -2.29 9.96
CA SER A 95 -7.98 -2.85 11.30
C SER A 95 -9.45 -3.12 11.66
N ASN A 96 -9.79 -4.38 11.92
CA ASN A 96 -11.14 -4.78 12.27
C ASN A 96 -11.14 -5.96 13.24
N PRO A 97 -12.20 -6.12 14.06
CA PRO A 97 -12.26 -7.17 15.09
C PRO A 97 -12.14 -8.60 14.57
N PHE A 98 -12.54 -8.83 13.32
CA PHE A 98 -12.57 -10.16 12.70
C PHE A 98 -11.30 -10.48 11.91
N ASP A 99 -10.33 -9.57 11.89
CA ASP A 99 -9.12 -9.62 11.06
C ASP A 99 -9.41 -9.95 9.57
N ALA A 100 -10.61 -9.60 9.10
CA ALA A 100 -11.10 -9.96 7.78
C ALA A 100 -10.64 -8.95 6.73
N THR A 101 -10.31 -9.45 5.53
CA THR A 101 -10.15 -8.62 4.33
C THR A 101 -11.52 -8.27 3.73
N LEU A 102 -11.57 -7.24 2.87
CA LEU A 102 -12.81 -6.89 2.15
C LEU A 102 -13.32 -8.07 1.32
N ALA A 103 -12.42 -8.83 0.71
CA ALA A 103 -12.76 -10.05 -0.04
C ALA A 103 -13.42 -11.12 0.84
N THR A 104 -12.91 -11.35 2.05
CA THR A 104 -13.50 -12.31 3.01
C THR A 104 -14.83 -11.84 3.60
N MET A 105 -15.12 -10.53 3.54
CA MET A 105 -16.42 -9.97 3.89
C MET A 105 -17.46 -10.12 2.77
N GLY A 106 -17.09 -10.76 1.65
CA GLY A 106 -17.98 -11.01 0.51
C GLY A 106 -17.97 -9.93 -0.56
N LEU A 107 -17.14 -8.89 -0.43
CA LEU A 107 -17.00 -7.84 -1.43
C LEU A 107 -16.08 -8.32 -2.55
N GLN A 108 -16.54 -8.24 -3.81
CA GLN A 108 -15.78 -8.69 -4.97
C GLN A 108 -15.72 -7.61 -6.05
N GLY A 109 -14.66 -7.63 -6.86
CA GLY A 109 -14.50 -6.76 -8.01
C GLY A 109 -14.66 -5.28 -7.69
N THR A 110 -15.67 -4.65 -8.28
CA THR A 110 -15.98 -3.22 -8.13
C THR A 110 -16.40 -2.85 -6.72
N ASP A 111 -17.13 -3.72 -6.02
CA ASP A 111 -17.67 -3.41 -4.70
C ASP A 111 -16.55 -3.28 -3.66
N ALA A 112 -15.54 -4.15 -3.75
CA ALA A 112 -14.35 -4.06 -2.92
C ALA A 112 -13.55 -2.78 -3.21
N LEU A 113 -13.54 -2.31 -4.45
CA LEU A 113 -12.87 -1.07 -4.83
C LEU A 113 -13.59 0.16 -4.26
N TYR A 114 -14.93 0.20 -4.36
CA TYR A 114 -15.74 1.28 -3.78
C TYR A 114 -15.62 1.32 -2.26
N GLU A 115 -15.65 0.17 -1.59
CA GLU A 115 -15.43 0.12 -0.13
C GLU A 115 -14.02 0.57 0.25
N GLY A 116 -13.00 0.22 -0.54
CA GLY A 116 -11.65 0.74 -0.37
C GLY A 116 -11.57 2.26 -0.50
N GLN A 117 -12.29 2.85 -1.47
CA GLN A 117 -12.40 4.30 -1.64
C GLN A 117 -13.12 4.95 -0.45
N ARG A 118 -14.25 4.39 -0.02
CA ARG A 118 -15.02 4.87 1.14
C ARG A 118 -14.16 4.90 2.41
N ILE A 119 -13.36 3.87 2.65
CA ILE A 119 -12.43 3.83 3.81
C ILE A 119 -11.36 4.92 3.67
N SER A 120 -10.83 5.15 2.46
CA SER A 120 -9.86 6.22 2.22
C SER A 120 -10.45 7.60 2.51
N GLU A 121 -11.70 7.85 2.11
CA GLU A 121 -12.42 9.08 2.42
C GLU A 121 -12.69 9.23 3.91
N GLU A 122 -13.03 8.15 4.62
CA GLU A 122 -13.21 8.16 6.07
C GLU A 122 -11.93 8.59 6.81
N ILE A 123 -10.77 8.08 6.37
CA ILE A 123 -9.46 8.47 6.93
C ILE A 123 -9.19 9.95 6.68
N PHE A 124 -9.50 10.45 5.50
CA PHE A 124 -9.35 11.86 5.15
C PHE A 124 -10.29 12.77 5.97
N ASN A 125 -11.55 12.38 6.14
CA ASN A 125 -12.51 13.14 6.95
C ASN A 125 -12.11 13.17 8.43
N LYS A 126 -11.60 12.05 8.97
CA LYS A 126 -11.04 12.00 10.33
C LYS A 126 -9.90 13.01 10.53
N GLU A 127 -9.07 13.24 9.51
CA GLU A 127 -8.07 14.29 9.56
C GLU A 127 -8.75 15.64 9.73
N HIS A 128 -9.70 15.98 8.85
CA HIS A 128 -10.42 17.26 8.86
C HIS A 128 -11.11 17.56 10.20
N ASP A 129 -11.80 16.56 10.78
CA ASP A 129 -12.49 16.71 12.05
C ASP A 129 -11.55 17.05 13.21
N MET A 130 -10.29 16.59 13.16
CA MET A 130 -9.28 16.90 14.17
C MET A 130 -8.72 18.33 14.05
N TRP A 131 -8.97 19.03 12.94
CA TRP A 131 -8.64 20.46 12.78
C TRP A 131 -9.73 21.39 13.31
N VAL A 132 -10.97 20.90 13.50
CA VAL A 132 -12.10 21.71 13.97
C VAL A 132 -12.16 21.69 15.50
N TYR A 133 -11.14 22.28 16.15
CA TYR A 133 -11.18 22.69 17.57
C TYR A 133 -10.09 23.71 17.86
#